data_AF-A0A939YE40-F1
#
_entry.id   AF-A0A939YE40-F1
#
_cell.length_a   1.000
_cell.length_b   1.000
_cell.length_c   1.000
_cell.angle_alpha   90.00
_cell.angle_beta   90.00
_cell.angle_gamma   90.00
#
_symmetry.space_group_name_H-M   'P 1'
#
loop_
_entity.id
_entity.type
_entity.pdbx_description
1 polymer ?
#
loop_
_entity_poly.entity_id
_entity_poly.type
_entity_poly.pdbx_seq_one_letter_code
_entity_poly.pdbx_strand_id
1 'polypeptide(L)'
;MSQETRTFHIDGSDYSFNFSAFGRFFKSYRAGTKRNITETEQAIADALSLSREAIHSWRFEKNGPSDIEVIKSMAEFLNISDYRILLIKKIGEQNMTANDRILDSLKRIYDAVILYLDYFDTSFAYLTDFYDFKEAGLSDDEARNEIYGVASDSLHEVEIVLQQEYIILHKLDIYSNLESFISRDLCDIWDLKLNYEDKRDQITDDNDGMYCHERYEVVYNRLNEIMSEYF
;
A
#
# COMPACT_ATOMS: atom_id res chain seq x y z
N MET A 1 -15.14 -14.72 -17.18
CA MET A 1 -15.73 -15.60 -16.16
C MET A 1 -14.69 -16.65 -15.81
N SER A 2 -13.98 -16.51 -14.69
CA SER A 2 -13.04 -17.54 -14.24
C SER A 2 -13.86 -18.76 -13.79
N GLN A 3 -13.58 -19.93 -14.36
CA GLN A 3 -14.14 -21.17 -13.84
C GLN A 3 -13.54 -21.44 -12.46
N GLU A 4 -14.38 -21.73 -11.47
CA GLU A 4 -13.95 -22.02 -10.12
C GLU A 4 -12.97 -23.19 -10.10
N THR A 5 -11.79 -22.98 -9.54
CA THR A 5 -10.84 -24.06 -9.29
C THR A 5 -11.36 -24.99 -8.21
N ARG A 6 -11.14 -26.29 -8.42
CA ARG A 6 -11.54 -27.35 -7.49
C ARG A 6 -11.03 -27.07 -6.08
N THR A 7 -11.90 -27.27 -5.10
CA THR A 7 -11.55 -27.19 -3.67
C THR A 7 -11.02 -28.52 -3.19
N PHE A 8 -9.92 -28.50 -2.43
CA PHE A 8 -9.34 -29.64 -1.73
C PHE A 8 -9.50 -29.46 -0.23
N HIS A 9 -10.14 -30.42 0.46
CA HIS A 9 -10.28 -30.40 1.91
C HIS A 9 -9.12 -31.17 2.56
N ILE A 10 -8.30 -30.48 3.33
CA ILE A 10 -7.09 -31.03 3.97
C ILE A 10 -7.06 -30.54 5.42
N ASP A 11 -6.97 -31.47 6.37
CA ASP A 11 -6.83 -31.16 7.81
C ASP A 11 -7.87 -30.14 8.33
N GLY A 12 -9.12 -30.26 7.88
CA GLY A 12 -10.23 -29.37 8.27
C GLY A 12 -10.20 -27.97 7.66
N SER A 13 -9.36 -27.74 6.65
CA SER A 13 -9.28 -26.48 5.89
C SER A 13 -9.47 -26.71 4.39
N ASP A 14 -10.02 -25.70 3.72
CA ASP A 14 -10.22 -25.71 2.28
C ASP A 14 -9.02 -25.09 1.58
N TYR A 15 -8.64 -25.66 0.44
CA TYR A 15 -7.52 -25.19 -0.38
C TYR A 15 -7.92 -25.15 -1.86
N SER A 16 -7.34 -24.23 -2.62
CA SER A 16 -7.33 -24.25 -4.10
C SER A 16 -5.91 -24.40 -4.62
N PHE A 17 -5.81 -24.78 -5.88
CA PHE A 17 -4.54 -24.82 -6.58
C PHE A 17 -3.94 -23.42 -6.74
N ASN A 18 -2.66 -23.25 -6.37
CA ASN A 18 -1.94 -22.00 -6.45
C ASN A 18 -1.23 -21.88 -7.81
N PHE A 19 -1.90 -21.28 -8.79
CA PHE A 19 -1.37 -21.08 -10.14
C PHE A 19 -0.07 -20.28 -10.18
N SER A 20 0.05 -19.26 -9.33
CA SER A 20 1.26 -18.43 -9.26
C SER A 20 2.46 -19.23 -8.76
N ALA A 21 2.27 -20.07 -7.73
CA ALA A 21 3.32 -20.98 -7.26
C ALA A 21 3.71 -21.96 -8.37
N PHE A 22 2.74 -22.62 -9.00
CA PHE A 22 3.00 -23.51 -10.14
C PHE A 22 3.78 -22.81 -11.26
N GLY A 23 3.37 -21.60 -11.65
CA GLY A 23 4.04 -20.82 -12.69
C GLY A 23 5.50 -20.49 -12.36
N ARG A 24 5.83 -20.26 -11.08
CA ARG A 24 7.22 -20.08 -10.62
C ARG A 24 8.03 -21.37 -10.76
N PHE A 25 7.52 -22.49 -10.24
CA PHE A 25 8.24 -23.77 -10.33
C PHE A 25 8.37 -24.27 -11.77
N PHE A 26 7.37 -24.05 -12.61
CA PHE A 26 7.44 -24.32 -14.06
C PHE A 26 8.61 -23.55 -14.71
N LYS A 27 8.72 -22.24 -14.43
CA LYS A 27 9.80 -21.40 -14.97
C LYS A 27 11.17 -21.85 -14.47
N SER A 28 11.30 -22.16 -13.17
CA SER A 28 12.55 -22.64 -12.57
C SER A 28 12.99 -23.97 -13.16
N TYR A 29 12.06 -24.93 -13.27
CA TYR A 29 12.33 -26.22 -13.90
C TYR A 29 12.78 -26.06 -15.35
N ARG A 30 12.04 -25.26 -16.14
CA ARG A 30 12.38 -24.95 -17.53
C ARG A 30 13.79 -24.37 -17.66
N ALA A 31 14.15 -23.42 -16.80
CA ALA A 31 15.47 -22.80 -16.80
C ALA A 31 16.58 -23.82 -16.47
N GLY A 32 16.34 -24.68 -15.46
CA GLY A 32 17.28 -25.73 -15.06
C GLY A 32 17.49 -26.81 -16.13
N THR A 33 16.44 -27.16 -16.89
CA THR A 33 16.51 -28.19 -17.94
C THR A 33 16.78 -27.63 -19.35
N LYS A 34 16.85 -26.30 -19.50
CA LYS A 34 17.01 -25.59 -20.79
C LYS A 34 16.00 -25.99 -21.87
N ARG A 35 14.76 -26.32 -21.46
CA ARG A 35 13.67 -26.73 -22.37
C ARG A 35 12.89 -25.54 -22.90
N ASN A 36 12.25 -25.71 -24.06
CA ASN A 36 11.24 -24.75 -24.51
C ASN A 36 9.91 -24.96 -23.76
N ILE A 37 8.95 -24.07 -23.98
CA ILE A 37 7.67 -24.09 -23.27
C ILE A 37 6.90 -25.39 -23.54
N THR A 38 6.77 -25.77 -24.81
CA THR A 38 6.05 -26.97 -25.26
C THR A 38 6.66 -28.25 -24.69
N GLU A 39 7.99 -28.35 -24.71
CA GLU A 39 8.74 -29.49 -24.14
C GLU A 39 8.57 -29.57 -22.62
N THR A 40 8.47 -28.42 -21.94
CA THR A 40 8.27 -28.39 -20.50
C THR A 40 6.85 -28.82 -20.13
N GLU A 41 5.84 -28.33 -20.86
CA GLU A 41 4.45 -28.80 -20.71
C GLU A 41 4.37 -30.31 -20.94
N GLN A 42 5.00 -30.82 -22.00
CA GLN A 42 5.01 -32.24 -22.32
C GLN A 42 5.70 -33.07 -21.24
N ALA A 43 6.86 -32.65 -20.74
CA ALA A 43 7.58 -33.38 -19.70
C ALA A 43 6.79 -33.49 -18.39
N ILE A 44 6.08 -32.42 -18.00
CA ILE A 44 5.19 -32.45 -16.83
C ILE A 44 3.97 -33.35 -17.13
N ALA A 45 3.39 -33.25 -18.33
CA ALA A 45 2.25 -34.07 -18.74
C ALA A 45 2.59 -35.57 -18.70
N ASP A 46 3.74 -35.95 -19.24
CA ASP A 46 4.23 -37.33 -19.26
C ASP A 46 4.45 -37.86 -17.83
N ALA A 47 5.07 -37.04 -16.97
CA ALA A 47 5.33 -37.42 -15.58
C ALA A 47 4.05 -37.61 -14.76
N LEU A 48 3.00 -36.85 -15.08
CA LEU A 48 1.70 -36.92 -14.40
C LEU A 48 0.70 -37.85 -15.10
N SER A 49 1.06 -38.46 -16.24
CA SER A 49 0.15 -39.22 -17.10
C SER A 49 -1.10 -38.42 -17.53
N LEU A 50 -0.90 -37.14 -17.85
CA LEU A 50 -1.93 -36.19 -18.29
C LEU A 50 -1.69 -35.72 -19.72
N SER A 51 -2.65 -34.98 -20.29
CA SER A 51 -2.43 -34.32 -21.58
C SER A 51 -1.61 -33.04 -21.42
N ARG A 52 -0.80 -32.70 -22.43
CA ARG A 52 -0.08 -31.42 -22.51
C ARG A 52 -1.04 -30.24 -22.41
N GLU A 53 -2.22 -30.36 -23.02
CA GLU A 53 -3.28 -29.37 -23.01
C GLU A 53 -3.82 -29.10 -21.60
N ALA A 54 -3.82 -30.09 -20.69
CA ALA A 54 -4.17 -29.89 -19.30
C ALA A 54 -3.14 -28.99 -18.60
N ILE A 55 -1.85 -29.29 -18.77
CA ILE A 55 -0.75 -28.49 -18.20
C ILE A 55 -0.76 -27.06 -18.77
N HIS A 56 -1.01 -26.93 -20.07
CA HIS A 56 -1.17 -25.65 -20.74
C HIS A 56 -2.32 -24.83 -20.12
N SER A 57 -3.45 -25.48 -19.88
CA SER A 57 -4.62 -24.85 -19.27
C SER A 57 -4.36 -24.38 -17.84
N TRP A 58 -3.58 -25.14 -17.05
CA TRP A 58 -3.16 -24.73 -15.71
C TRP A 58 -2.26 -23.49 -15.75
N ARG A 59 -1.32 -23.42 -16.70
CA ARG A 59 -0.45 -22.23 -16.82
C ARG A 59 -1.23 -20.97 -17.16
N PHE A 60 -2.33 -21.09 -17.90
CA PHE A 60 -3.22 -19.99 -18.24
C PHE A 60 -4.41 -19.85 -17.30
N GLU A 61 -4.35 -20.48 -16.12
CA GLU A 61 -5.34 -20.33 -15.04
C GLU A 61 -6.78 -20.66 -15.48
N LYS A 62 -6.93 -21.51 -16.51
CA LYS A 62 -8.24 -21.87 -17.08
C LYS A 62 -8.94 -22.96 -16.27
N ASN A 63 -8.16 -23.91 -15.76
CA ASN A 63 -8.60 -24.97 -14.88
C ASN A 63 -7.40 -25.39 -14.01
N GLY A 64 -7.62 -26.24 -13.01
CA GLY A 64 -6.56 -26.76 -12.14
C GLY A 64 -6.53 -28.30 -12.13
N PRO A 65 -5.58 -28.90 -11.40
CA PRO A 65 -5.53 -30.33 -11.15
C PRO A 65 -6.86 -30.88 -10.62
N SER A 66 -7.20 -32.09 -11.04
CA SER A 66 -8.46 -32.75 -10.67
C SER A 66 -8.47 -33.30 -9.26
N ASP A 67 -7.33 -33.65 -8.69
CA ASP A 67 -7.24 -34.30 -7.38
C ASP A 67 -5.90 -33.95 -6.72
N ILE A 68 -5.84 -34.26 -5.42
CA ILE A 68 -4.68 -33.92 -4.59
C ILE A 68 -3.46 -34.78 -4.92
N GLU A 69 -3.65 -35.99 -5.45
CA GLU A 69 -2.56 -36.90 -5.79
C GLU A 69 -1.79 -36.38 -7.00
N VAL A 70 -2.47 -35.82 -8.00
CA VAL A 70 -1.83 -35.10 -9.10
C VAL A 70 -0.94 -33.96 -8.60
N ILE A 71 -1.36 -33.23 -7.55
CA ILE A 71 -0.58 -32.15 -6.95
C ILE A 71 0.67 -32.68 -6.24
N LYS A 72 0.55 -33.81 -5.52
CA LYS A 72 1.70 -34.47 -4.87
C LYS A 72 2.70 -34.99 -5.90
N SER A 73 2.25 -35.72 -6.91
CA SER A 73 3.13 -36.22 -7.99
C SER A 73 3.81 -35.07 -8.74
N MET A 74 3.13 -33.93 -8.90
CA MET A 74 3.73 -32.73 -9.48
C MET A 74 4.80 -32.11 -8.58
N ALA A 75 4.56 -32.07 -7.27
CA ALA A 75 5.55 -31.61 -6.30
C ALA A 75 6.81 -32.49 -6.34
N GLU A 76 6.63 -33.82 -6.39
CA GLU A 76 7.74 -34.78 -6.53
C GLU A 76 8.52 -34.54 -7.82
N PHE A 77 7.84 -34.43 -8.97
CA PHE A 77 8.49 -34.20 -10.26
C PHE A 77 9.26 -32.87 -10.32
N LEU A 78 8.70 -31.81 -9.73
CA LEU A 78 9.31 -30.48 -9.67
C LEU A 78 10.31 -30.32 -8.51
N ASN A 79 10.57 -31.39 -7.75
CA ASN A 79 11.47 -31.44 -6.60
C ASN A 79 11.11 -30.40 -5.51
N ILE A 80 9.82 -30.29 -5.20
CA ILE A 80 9.25 -29.42 -4.17
C ILE A 80 9.09 -30.24 -2.88
N SER A 81 9.72 -29.78 -1.79
CA SER A 81 9.77 -30.54 -0.52
C SER A 81 8.42 -30.68 0.19
N ASP A 82 7.48 -29.76 -0.03
CA ASP A 82 6.12 -29.82 0.50
C ASP A 82 5.12 -29.47 -0.61
N TYR A 83 4.27 -30.42 -0.98
CA TYR A 83 3.24 -30.24 -2.00
C TYR A 83 2.25 -29.13 -1.64
N ARG A 84 2.08 -28.81 -0.35
CA ARG A 84 1.20 -27.72 0.11
C ARG A 84 1.63 -26.35 -0.40
N ILE A 85 2.89 -26.18 -0.85
CA ILE A 85 3.36 -24.96 -1.52
C ILE A 85 2.60 -24.70 -2.83
N LEU A 86 2.09 -25.76 -3.49
CA LEU A 86 1.25 -25.67 -4.69
C LEU A 86 -0.23 -25.40 -4.36
N LEU A 87 -0.56 -25.20 -3.09
CA LEU A 87 -1.90 -24.91 -2.61
C LEU A 87 -1.94 -23.52 -2.00
N ILE A 88 -3.10 -22.89 -2.10
CA ILE A 88 -3.45 -21.70 -1.32
C ILE A 88 -4.67 -22.03 -0.49
N LYS A 89 -4.62 -21.76 0.82
CA LYS A 89 -5.77 -21.97 1.69
C LYS A 89 -6.90 -21.09 1.18
N LYS A 90 -8.06 -21.67 0.86
CA LYS A 90 -9.31 -20.94 0.71
C LYS A 90 -9.68 -20.46 2.10
N ILE A 91 -9.16 -19.29 2.44
CA ILE A 91 -9.79 -18.44 3.44
C ILE A 91 -11.15 -18.13 2.83
N GLY A 92 -12.24 -18.54 3.46
CA GLY A 92 -13.57 -18.18 2.97
C GLY A 92 -13.55 -16.67 2.69
N GLU A 93 -14.09 -16.24 1.56
CA GLU A 93 -14.25 -14.81 1.28
C GLU A 93 -15.08 -14.21 2.42
N GLN A 94 -14.41 -13.72 3.45
CA GLN A 94 -14.98 -12.67 4.26
C GLN A 94 -15.00 -11.49 3.32
N ASN A 95 -16.17 -11.22 2.73
CA ASN A 95 -16.46 -9.90 2.21
C ASN A 95 -15.97 -8.91 3.28
N MET A 96 -15.04 -8.02 2.92
CA MET A 96 -14.71 -6.89 3.79
C MET A 96 -16.03 -6.31 4.27
N THR A 97 -16.23 -6.30 5.57
CA THR A 97 -17.40 -5.66 6.14
C THR A 97 -17.35 -4.17 5.77
N ALA A 98 -18.50 -3.49 5.77
CA ALA A 98 -18.50 -2.04 5.60
C ALA A 98 -17.54 -1.35 6.59
N ASN A 99 -17.35 -1.94 7.77
CA ASN A 99 -16.40 -1.50 8.78
C ASN A 99 -14.94 -1.63 8.32
N ASP A 100 -14.54 -2.77 7.75
CA ASP A 100 -13.15 -2.97 7.28
C ASP A 100 -12.79 -1.98 6.16
N ARG A 101 -13.75 -1.64 5.29
CA ARG A 101 -13.55 -0.63 4.25
C ARG A 101 -13.38 0.77 4.82
N ILE A 102 -14.15 1.11 5.86
CA ILE A 102 -14.00 2.38 6.57
C ILE A 102 -12.63 2.46 7.23
N LEU A 103 -12.19 1.40 7.94
CA LEU A 103 -10.88 1.35 8.59
C LEU A 103 -9.73 1.49 7.58
N ASP A 104 -9.81 0.78 6.44
CA ASP A 104 -8.81 0.89 5.38
C ASP A 104 -8.77 2.29 4.76
N SER A 105 -9.92 2.93 4.54
CA SER A 105 -9.99 4.31 4.06
C SER A 105 -9.36 5.30 5.05
N LEU A 106 -9.71 5.17 6.34
CA LEU A 106 -9.15 6.01 7.40
C LEU A 106 -7.64 5.81 7.54
N LYS A 107 -7.16 4.56 7.43
CA LYS A 107 -5.72 4.26 7.45
C LYS A 107 -5.00 4.94 6.29
N ARG A 108 -5.54 4.91 5.08
CA ARG A 108 -4.91 5.58 3.92
C ARG A 108 -4.76 7.09 4.14
N ILE A 109 -5.77 7.74 4.71
CA ILE A 109 -5.70 9.16 5.07
C ILE A 109 -4.67 9.37 6.18
N TYR A 110 -4.69 8.55 7.23
CA TYR A 110 -3.72 8.61 8.32
C TYR A 110 -2.29 8.50 7.79
N ASP A 111 -1.99 7.48 6.98
CA ASP A 111 -0.67 7.29 6.38
C ASP A 111 -0.22 8.52 5.57
N ALA A 112 -1.12 9.12 4.78
CA ALA A 112 -0.82 10.33 4.00
C ALA A 112 -0.48 11.52 4.90
N VAL A 113 -1.24 11.73 5.98
CA VAL A 113 -0.94 12.79 6.96
C VAL A 113 0.40 12.52 7.65
N ILE A 114 0.72 11.28 8.02
CA ILE A 114 2.01 10.95 8.63
C ILE A 114 3.18 11.28 7.69
N LEU A 115 3.06 10.95 6.40
CA LEU A 115 4.10 11.28 5.42
C LEU A 115 4.28 12.80 5.28
N TYR A 116 3.17 13.55 5.25
CA TYR A 116 3.21 15.01 5.22
C TYR A 116 3.91 15.59 6.45
N LEU A 117 3.52 15.14 7.64
CA LEU A 117 4.09 15.61 8.90
C LEU A 117 5.57 15.21 9.05
N ASP A 118 5.94 13.99 8.65
CA ASP A 118 7.33 13.51 8.66
C ASP A 118 8.21 14.38 7.74
N TYR A 119 7.71 14.72 6.54
CA TYR A 119 8.42 15.64 5.66
C TYR A 119 8.54 17.05 6.27
N PHE A 120 7.48 17.57 6.88
CA PHE A 120 7.52 18.86 7.57
C PHE A 120 8.60 18.89 8.68
N ASP A 121 8.69 17.85 9.51
CA ASP A 121 9.67 17.81 10.60
C ASP A 121 11.10 17.63 10.07
N THR A 122 11.30 16.67 9.16
CA THR A 122 12.63 16.35 8.61
C THR A 122 13.20 17.43 7.68
N SER A 123 12.35 18.23 7.04
CA SER A 123 12.75 19.42 6.27
C SER A 123 12.99 20.65 7.14
N PHE A 124 12.86 20.54 8.47
CA PHE A 124 12.90 21.66 9.42
C PHE A 124 11.89 22.76 9.06
N ALA A 125 10.64 22.37 8.82
CA ALA A 125 9.59 23.25 8.31
C ALA A 125 9.99 23.91 6.97
N TYR A 126 10.39 23.09 6.00
CA TYR A 126 10.81 23.48 4.65
C TYR A 126 12.06 24.37 4.56
N LEU A 127 12.81 24.50 5.65
CA LEU A 127 14.06 25.27 5.67
C LEU A 127 15.15 24.61 4.81
N THR A 128 15.17 23.28 4.76
CA THR A 128 16.09 22.55 3.86
C THR A 128 15.80 22.94 2.40
N ASP A 129 14.52 22.94 1.99
CA ASP A 129 14.12 23.30 0.64
C ASP A 129 14.46 24.78 0.32
N PHE A 130 14.31 25.69 1.29
CA PHE A 130 14.77 27.08 1.15
C PHE A 130 16.25 27.16 0.75
N TYR A 131 17.11 26.45 1.48
CA TYR A 131 18.55 26.50 1.21
C TYR A 131 18.91 25.83 -0.11
N ASP A 132 18.22 24.76 -0.51
CA ASP A 132 18.40 24.13 -1.82
C ASP A 132 18.07 25.11 -2.96
N PHE A 133 16.99 25.90 -2.83
CA PHE A 133 16.67 26.97 -3.80
C PHE A 133 17.71 28.09 -3.80
N LYS A 134 18.25 28.47 -2.64
CA LYS A 134 19.33 29.45 -2.53
C LYS A 134 20.61 28.96 -3.23
N GLU A 135 20.97 27.70 -3.07
CA GLU A 135 22.12 27.09 -3.75
C GLU A 135 21.91 26.98 -5.26
N ALA A 136 20.67 26.81 -5.72
CA ALA A 136 20.29 26.88 -7.13
C ALA A 136 20.34 28.29 -7.74
N GLY A 137 20.60 29.32 -6.93
CA GLY A 137 20.84 30.69 -7.36
C GLY A 137 19.63 31.62 -7.26
N LEU A 138 18.55 31.21 -6.59
CA LEU A 138 17.37 32.06 -6.40
C LEU A 138 17.66 33.17 -5.37
N SER A 139 17.03 34.33 -5.58
CA SER A 139 16.93 35.37 -4.55
C SER A 139 16.08 34.89 -3.36
N ASP A 140 16.13 35.61 -2.24
CA ASP A 140 15.35 35.24 -1.05
C ASP A 140 13.85 35.27 -1.33
N ASP A 141 13.37 36.26 -2.08
CA ASP A 141 11.95 36.40 -2.43
C ASP A 141 11.49 35.28 -3.38
N GLU A 142 12.32 34.90 -4.36
CA GLU A 142 12.05 33.78 -5.25
C GLU A 142 12.03 32.46 -4.48
N ALA A 143 13.04 32.19 -3.64
CA ALA A 143 13.09 30.97 -2.83
C ALA A 143 11.90 30.87 -1.86
N ARG A 144 11.46 31.99 -1.28
CA ARG A 144 10.24 32.01 -0.44
C ARG A 144 9.00 31.63 -1.24
N ASN A 145 8.82 32.20 -2.44
CA ASN A 145 7.68 31.87 -3.31
C ASN A 145 7.67 30.39 -3.70
N GLU A 146 8.84 29.80 -4.00
CA GLU A 146 8.93 28.37 -4.32
C GLU A 146 8.52 27.48 -3.13
N ILE A 147 8.87 27.85 -1.90
CA ILE A 147 8.45 27.08 -0.71
C ILE A 147 6.95 27.11 -0.51
N TYR A 148 6.28 28.25 -0.75
CA TYR A 148 4.81 28.29 -0.76
C TYR A 148 4.24 27.24 -1.73
N GLY A 149 4.86 27.09 -2.90
CA GLY A 149 4.53 26.03 -3.86
C GLY A 149 4.74 24.63 -3.29
N VAL A 150 5.93 24.35 -2.74
CA VAL A 150 6.26 23.04 -2.14
C VAL A 150 5.29 22.65 -1.02
N ALA A 151 5.01 23.58 -0.11
CA ALA A 151 4.12 23.33 1.02
C ALA A 151 2.67 23.14 0.58
N SER A 152 2.20 23.96 -0.38
CA SER A 152 0.88 23.81 -0.98
C SER A 152 0.73 22.48 -1.74
N ASP A 153 1.72 22.08 -2.53
CA ASP A 153 1.71 20.82 -3.26
C ASP A 153 1.70 19.62 -2.31
N SER A 154 2.52 19.67 -1.26
CA SER A 154 2.57 18.64 -0.21
C SER A 154 1.22 18.50 0.52
N LEU A 155 0.57 19.62 0.85
CA LEU A 155 -0.77 19.59 1.46
C LEU A 155 -1.82 19.01 0.48
N HIS A 156 -1.73 19.40 -0.79
CA HIS A 156 -2.64 18.95 -1.83
C HIS A 156 -2.59 17.43 -2.04
N GLU A 157 -1.43 16.80 -1.88
CA GLU A 157 -1.33 15.32 -1.91
C GLU A 157 -2.20 14.65 -0.84
N VAL A 158 -2.26 15.22 0.36
CA VAL A 158 -3.14 14.73 1.45
C VAL A 158 -4.60 14.96 1.10
N GLU A 159 -4.95 16.12 0.55
CA GLU A 159 -6.31 16.43 0.10
C GLU A 159 -6.81 15.46 -0.98
N ILE A 160 -5.94 15.10 -1.93
CA ILE A 160 -6.26 14.12 -2.98
C ILE A 160 -6.60 12.77 -2.34
N VAL A 161 -5.83 12.31 -1.35
CA VAL A 161 -6.11 11.05 -0.66
C VAL A 161 -7.46 11.11 0.06
N LEU A 162 -7.78 12.20 0.76
CA LEU A 162 -9.11 12.40 1.35
C LEU A 162 -10.23 12.33 0.30
N GLN A 163 -10.06 13.00 -0.84
CA GLN A 163 -11.05 13.02 -1.92
C GLN A 163 -11.27 11.63 -2.54
N GLN A 164 -10.22 10.84 -2.69
CA GLN A 164 -10.32 9.46 -3.19
C GLN A 164 -11.19 8.59 -2.29
N GLU A 165 -11.18 8.83 -0.98
CA GLU A 165 -11.97 8.09 0.00
C GLU A 165 -13.41 8.60 0.18
N TYR A 166 -13.82 9.66 -0.54
CA TYR A 166 -15.16 10.27 -0.45
C TYR A 166 -16.27 9.22 -0.57
N ILE A 167 -16.18 8.31 -1.55
CA ILE A 167 -17.23 7.29 -1.80
C ILE A 167 -17.54 6.46 -0.55
N ILE A 168 -16.52 6.19 0.27
CA ILE A 168 -16.65 5.36 1.48
C ILE A 168 -17.04 6.23 2.68
N LEU A 169 -16.42 7.40 2.83
CA LEU A 169 -16.46 8.18 4.07
C LEU A 169 -17.48 9.33 4.11
N HIS A 170 -17.94 9.87 2.97
CA HIS A 170 -18.71 11.14 2.91
C HIS A 170 -20.01 11.21 3.71
N LYS A 171 -20.54 10.07 4.18
CA LYS A 171 -21.75 10.00 5.01
C LYS A 171 -21.45 9.93 6.51
N LEU A 172 -20.18 9.91 6.89
CA LEU A 172 -19.72 9.83 8.27
C LEU A 172 -19.17 11.19 8.70
N ASP A 173 -19.45 11.57 9.94
CA ASP A 173 -19.01 12.85 10.50
C ASP A 173 -17.48 13.01 10.50
N ILE A 174 -16.74 11.89 10.58
CA ILE A 174 -15.28 11.88 10.47
C ILE A 174 -14.77 12.47 9.16
N TYR A 175 -15.52 12.36 8.05
CA TYR A 175 -15.08 12.95 6.78
C TYR A 175 -14.99 14.47 6.87
N SER A 176 -16.02 15.13 7.41
CA SER A 176 -16.00 16.58 7.62
C SER A 176 -14.98 17.02 8.66
N ASN A 177 -14.73 16.18 9.69
CA ASN A 177 -13.69 16.45 10.68
C ASN A 177 -12.29 16.40 10.05
N LEU A 178 -12.03 15.40 9.21
CA LEU A 178 -10.76 15.26 8.48
C LEU A 178 -10.58 16.35 7.42
N GLU A 179 -11.65 16.75 6.72
CA GLU A 179 -11.61 17.87 5.79
C GLU A 179 -11.26 19.19 6.49
N SER A 180 -11.88 19.47 7.63
CA SER A 180 -11.55 20.65 8.44
C SER A 180 -10.13 20.58 8.99
N PHE A 181 -9.67 19.40 9.40
CA PHE A 181 -8.33 19.20 9.92
C PHE A 181 -7.26 19.42 8.85
N ILE A 182 -7.44 18.86 7.65
CA ILE A 182 -6.50 19.04 6.54
C ILE A 182 -6.48 20.50 6.08
N SER A 183 -7.64 21.11 5.87
CA SER A 183 -7.71 22.48 5.35
C SER A 183 -7.31 23.57 6.34
N ARG A 184 -7.33 23.30 7.64
CA ARG A 184 -6.98 24.26 8.70
C ARG A 184 -5.74 23.84 9.45
N ASP A 185 -5.84 22.77 10.25
CA ASP A 185 -4.78 22.37 11.15
C ASP A 185 -3.48 22.03 10.40
N LEU A 186 -3.53 21.30 9.27
CA LEU A 186 -2.32 21.04 8.46
C LEU A 186 -1.85 22.26 7.69
N CYS A 187 -2.74 23.13 7.21
CA CYS A 187 -2.34 24.34 6.50
C CYS A 187 -1.63 25.34 7.45
N ASP A 188 -2.17 25.51 8.66
CA ASP A 188 -1.71 26.48 9.64
C ASP A 188 -0.29 26.16 10.17
N ILE A 189 0.19 24.91 10.06
CA ILE A 189 1.53 24.55 10.55
C ILE A 189 2.65 25.27 9.79
N TRP A 190 2.39 25.65 8.53
CA TRP A 190 3.40 26.23 7.64
C TRP A 190 3.04 27.65 7.17
N ASP A 191 1.76 27.99 7.02
CA ASP A 191 1.32 29.35 6.60
C ASP A 191 1.81 30.44 7.58
N LEU A 192 1.87 30.12 8.88
CA LEU A 192 2.41 31.01 9.91
C LEU A 192 3.94 31.12 9.90
N LYS A 193 4.66 30.19 9.28
CA LYS A 193 6.14 30.12 9.28
C LYS A 193 6.79 30.91 8.15
N LEU A 194 6.14 31.04 6.99
CA LEU A 194 6.75 31.64 5.80
C LEU A 194 6.76 33.18 5.80
N ASN A 195 6.10 33.79 6.79
CA ASN A 195 6.03 35.25 6.94
C ASN A 195 7.06 35.84 7.94
N TYR A 196 7.79 35.01 8.70
CA TYR A 196 8.70 35.50 9.73
C TYR A 196 10.18 35.41 9.32
N GLU A 197 10.88 36.53 9.39
CA GLU A 197 12.35 36.61 9.27
C GLU A 197 13.11 35.96 10.45
N ASP A 198 12.42 35.24 11.35
CA ASP A 198 12.96 34.97 12.69
C ASP A 198 13.73 33.66 12.82
N LYS A 199 15.03 33.82 13.08
CA LYS A 199 15.94 32.80 13.53
C LYS A 199 15.70 32.57 15.03
N ARG A 200 14.89 31.54 15.35
CA ARG A 200 14.65 30.86 16.65
C ARG A 200 13.37 31.24 17.41
N ASP A 201 12.65 30.20 17.81
CA ASP A 201 12.27 29.89 19.20
C ASP A 201 11.87 31.07 20.11
N GLN A 202 10.75 31.75 19.85
CA GLN A 202 10.18 32.71 20.81
C GLN A 202 8.69 32.50 21.05
N ILE A 203 8.44 32.01 22.27
CA ILE A 203 7.21 31.60 22.95
C ILE A 203 6.23 32.77 23.20
N THR A 204 4.96 32.56 22.88
CA THR A 204 3.80 33.21 23.51
C THR A 204 2.62 32.22 23.60
N ASP A 205 1.67 32.48 24.50
CA ASP A 205 0.56 31.59 24.91
C ASP A 205 -0.43 31.17 23.79
N ASP A 206 -0.25 31.62 22.54
CA ASP A 206 -1.16 31.45 21.40
C ASP A 206 -0.56 30.68 20.19
N ASN A 207 0.30 29.67 20.42
CA ASN A 207 1.04 28.94 19.38
C ASN A 207 2.04 29.78 18.56
N ASP A 208 2.32 31.04 18.90
CA ASP A 208 3.44 31.79 18.32
C ASP A 208 4.71 31.39 19.09
N GLY A 209 5.65 30.67 18.45
CA GLY A 209 6.94 30.30 19.05
C GLY A 209 7.30 28.82 19.19
N MET A 210 6.40 27.88 18.89
CA MET A 210 6.68 26.44 18.99
C MET A 210 7.74 26.00 17.97
N TYR A 211 8.62 25.10 18.40
CA TYR A 211 9.55 24.39 17.51
C TYR A 211 8.75 23.55 16.50
N CYS A 212 9.34 23.27 15.32
CA CYS A 212 8.68 22.47 14.27
C CYS A 212 8.19 21.12 14.81
N HIS A 213 9.02 20.41 15.57
CA HIS A 213 8.66 19.12 16.17
C HIS A 213 7.52 19.22 17.19
N GLU A 214 7.40 20.32 17.95
CA GLU A 214 6.29 20.49 18.89
C GLU A 214 4.97 20.72 18.14
N ARG A 215 5.00 21.44 17.02
CA ARG A 215 3.83 21.63 16.15
C ARG A 215 3.42 20.33 15.49
N TYR A 216 4.39 19.55 15.01
CA TYR A 216 4.19 18.19 14.55
C TYR A 216 3.41 17.40 15.60
N GLU A 217 3.87 17.39 16.85
CA GLU A 217 3.24 16.61 17.92
C GLU A 217 1.81 17.08 18.24
N VAL A 218 1.55 18.39 18.27
CA VAL A 218 0.19 18.91 18.49
C VAL A 218 -0.76 18.43 17.40
N VAL A 219 -0.35 18.54 16.15
CA VAL A 219 -1.16 18.21 14.97
C VAL A 219 -1.33 16.70 14.83
N TYR A 220 -0.28 15.94 15.14
CA TYR A 220 -0.31 14.47 15.21
C TYR A 220 -1.28 13.98 16.29
N ASN A 221 -1.22 14.57 17.49
CA ASN A 221 -2.16 14.22 18.57
C ASN A 221 -3.60 14.57 18.19
N ARG A 222 -3.81 15.70 17.50
CA ARG A 222 -5.14 16.07 17.00
C ARG A 222 -5.68 15.07 15.97
N LEU A 223 -4.84 14.58 15.06
CA LEU A 223 -5.19 13.48 14.16
C LEU A 223 -5.60 12.22 14.94
N ASN A 224 -4.81 11.83 15.94
CA ASN A 224 -5.11 10.66 16.79
C ASN A 224 -6.44 10.81 17.53
N GLU A 225 -6.77 12.01 18.03
CA GLU A 225 -8.06 12.29 18.66
C GLU A 225 -9.22 12.06 17.67
N ILE A 226 -9.11 12.60 16.45
CA ILE A 226 -10.12 12.42 15.39
C ILE A 226 -10.29 10.93 15.05
N MET A 227 -9.19 10.18 15.03
CA MET A 227 -9.19 8.76 14.65
C MET A 227 -9.57 7.81 15.79
N SER A 228 -9.53 8.25 17.06
CA SER A 228 -9.69 7.41 18.26
C SER A 228 -11.06 6.73 18.38
N GLU A 229 -12.10 7.26 17.75
CA GLU A 229 -13.43 6.63 17.74
C GLU A 229 -13.50 5.40 16.81
N TYR A 230 -12.49 5.21 15.97
CA TYR A 230 -12.44 4.21 14.92
C TYR A 230 -11.30 3.18 15.10
N PHE A 231 -10.33 3.43 15.99
CA PHE A 231 -9.16 2.56 16.24
C PHE A 231 -8.98 2.22 17.73
#